data_AF-A0A522Q0V3-F1
#
_entry.id   AF-A0A522Q0V3-F1
#
_cell.length_a   1.000
_cell.length_b   1.000
_cell.length_c   1.000
_cell.angle_alpha   90.00
_cell.angle_beta   90.00
_cell.angle_gamma   90.00
#
_symmetry.space_group_name_H-M   'P 1'
#
loop_
_entity.id
_entity.type
_entity.pdbx_description
1 polymer ?
#
loop_
_entity_poly.entity_id
_entity_poly.type
_entity_poly.pdbx_seq_one_letter_code
_entity_poly.pdbx_strand_id
1 'polypeptide(L)'
;MSIFRKIDRNRWFICHNCMMHNDHDALKSIFYSESPKVNVLGRPTMICPRCNDGNTRSFQELKEGGAESSLWGLERLARKHPRNQFIVKPTTQTNSIN
;
A
#
# COMPACT_ATOMS: atom_id res chain seq x y z
N MET A 1 13.64 -11.93 21.75
CA MET A 1 12.20 -12.17 21.55
C MET A 1 11.81 -11.77 20.11
N SER A 2 11.55 -12.78 19.28
CA SER A 2 11.01 -12.79 17.89
C SER A 2 11.32 -11.60 16.96
N ILE A 3 12.54 -11.57 16.43
CA ILE A 3 13.06 -10.53 15.49
C ILE A 3 12.51 -10.70 14.05
N PHE A 4 11.69 -11.73 13.78
CA PHE A 4 11.03 -11.89 12.49
C PHE A 4 9.50 -11.93 12.67
N ARG A 5 8.89 -10.80 13.05
CA ARG A 5 7.44 -10.65 12.87
C ARG A 5 7.13 -10.79 11.39
N LYS A 6 6.47 -11.88 11.02
CA LYS A 6 6.01 -12.14 9.65
C LYS A 6 5.16 -10.95 9.20
N ILE A 7 5.49 -10.37 8.05
CA ILE A 7 4.67 -9.31 7.45
C ILE A 7 3.34 -9.92 7.03
N ASP A 8 2.23 -9.32 7.48
CA ASP A 8 0.89 -9.67 7.00
C ASP A 8 0.67 -9.05 5.62
N ARG A 9 0.96 -9.82 4.56
CA ARG A 9 0.92 -9.37 3.16
C ARG A 9 -0.43 -8.84 2.70
N ASN A 10 -1.52 -9.18 3.40
CA ASN A 10 -2.86 -8.69 3.08
C ASN A 10 -3.13 -7.26 3.59
N ARG A 11 -2.28 -6.75 4.51
CA ARG A 11 -2.41 -5.41 5.09
C ARG A 11 -1.39 -4.41 4.57
N TRP A 12 -0.44 -4.88 3.76
CA TRP A 12 0.58 -4.06 3.14
C TRP A 12 0.27 -3.91 1.66
N PHE A 13 0.24 -2.66 1.22
CA PHE A 13 -0.17 -2.29 -0.14
C PHE A 13 0.87 -1.36 -0.75
N ILE A 14 0.96 -1.41 -2.08
CA ILE A 14 1.67 -0.44 -2.91
C ILE A 14 0.64 0.29 -3.77
N CYS A 15 0.69 1.61 -3.81
CA CYS A 15 -0.12 2.41 -4.74
C CYS A 15 0.68 2.73 -6.00
N HIS A 16 0.18 2.33 -7.17
CA HIS A 16 0.82 2.62 -8.44
C HIS A 16 0.76 4.11 -8.78
N ASN A 17 -0.36 4.79 -8.48
CA ASN A 17 -0.46 6.22 -8.72
C ASN A 17 0.58 7.02 -7.90
N CYS A 18 0.76 6.67 -6.62
CA CYS A 18 1.82 7.25 -5.78
C CYS A 18 3.22 6.96 -6.33
N MET A 19 3.48 5.77 -6.87
CA MET A 19 4.77 5.44 -7.48
C MET A 19 5.08 6.38 -8.63
N MET A 20 4.12 6.61 -9.52
CA MET A 20 4.32 7.47 -10.69
C MET A 20 4.51 8.95 -10.32
N HIS A 21 3.87 9.42 -9.24
CA HIS A 21 3.93 10.83 -8.81
C HIS A 21 5.10 11.16 -7.87
N ASN A 22 5.78 10.15 -7.33
CA ASN A 22 6.92 10.32 -6.41
C ASN A 22 8.23 9.79 -7.00
N ASP A 23 8.43 9.90 -8.32
CA ASP A 23 9.67 9.45 -8.99
C ASP A 23 10.02 7.98 -8.70
N HIS A 24 9.01 7.11 -8.69
CA HIS A 24 9.14 5.69 -8.34
C HIS A 24 9.68 5.41 -6.93
N ASP A 25 9.52 6.36 -5.99
CA ASP A 25 9.83 6.17 -4.58
C ASP A 25 8.84 5.18 -3.93
N ALA A 26 9.30 3.93 -3.79
CA ALA A 26 8.55 2.87 -3.14
C ALA A 26 8.19 3.19 -1.69
N LEU A 27 9.04 3.90 -0.96
CA LEU A 27 8.81 4.20 0.45
C LEU A 27 7.62 5.16 0.63
N LYS A 28 7.47 6.14 -0.27
CA LYS A 28 6.30 7.05 -0.32
C LYS A 28 5.04 6.41 -0.90
N SER A 29 5.18 5.24 -1.53
CA SER A 29 4.10 4.59 -2.26
C SER A 29 3.53 3.37 -1.52
N ILE A 30 4.30 2.76 -0.61
CA ILE A 30 3.84 1.70 0.28
C ILE A 30 2.96 2.28 1.38
N PHE A 31 1.89 1.61 1.75
CA PHE A 31 1.10 1.94 2.93
C PHE A 31 0.60 0.68 3.65
N TYR A 32 0.34 0.82 4.95
CA TYR A 32 -0.31 -0.19 5.77
C TYR A 32 -1.76 0.21 6.01
N SER A 33 -2.68 -0.72 5.85
CA SER A 33 -4.11 -0.50 6.10
C SER A 33 -4.77 -1.74 6.70
N GLU A 34 -5.67 -1.50 7.66
CA GLU A 34 -6.57 -2.51 8.22
C GLU A 34 -8.01 -2.31 7.75
N SER A 35 -8.25 -1.31 6.90
CA SER A 35 -9.56 -1.02 6.36
C SER A 35 -10.04 -2.14 5.44
N PRO A 36 -11.36 -2.40 5.38
CA PRO A 36 -11.90 -3.35 4.42
C PRO A 36 -11.66 -2.86 2.99
N LYS A 37 -11.41 -3.81 2.07
CA LYS A 37 -11.41 -3.52 0.64
C LYS A 37 -12.82 -3.09 0.23
N VAL A 38 -12.92 -2.09 -0.64
CA VAL A 38 -14.19 -1.62 -1.19
C VAL A 38 -14.38 -2.19 -2.59
N ASN A 39 -15.61 -2.30 -3.04
CA ASN A 39 -15.89 -2.79 -4.39
C ASN A 39 -15.64 -1.66 -5.41
N VAL A 40 -14.61 -1.81 -6.24
CA VAL A 40 -14.31 -0.89 -7.35
C VAL A 40 -14.46 -1.68 -8.64
N LEU A 41 -15.42 -1.30 -9.48
CA LEU A 41 -15.69 -1.96 -10.77
C LEU A 41 -15.86 -3.49 -10.66
N GLY A 42 -16.53 -3.96 -9.59
CA GLY A 42 -16.76 -5.40 -9.37
C GLY A 42 -15.58 -6.16 -8.76
N ARG A 43 -14.49 -5.47 -8.36
CA ARG A 43 -13.32 -6.08 -7.73
C ARG A 43 -13.06 -5.50 -6.34
N PRO A 44 -12.83 -6.36 -5.32
CA PRO A 44 -12.46 -5.90 -3.99
C PRO A 44 -11.07 -5.25 -4.03
N THR A 45 -11.03 -3.95 -3.82
CA THR A 45 -9.86 -3.10 -4.02
C THR A 45 -9.60 -2.24 -2.79
N MET A 46 -8.33 -2.11 -2.40
CA MET A 46 -7.94 -1.16 -1.35
C MET A 46 -7.76 0.23 -1.98
N ILE A 47 -8.40 1.25 -1.41
CA ILE A 47 -8.19 2.64 -1.85
C ILE A 47 -6.94 3.19 -1.19
N CYS A 48 -6.10 3.88 -1.94
CA CYS A 48 -4.93 4.53 -1.36
C CYS A 48 -5.35 5.70 -0.47
N PRO A 49 -5.02 5.71 0.83
CA PRO A 49 -5.38 6.80 1.74
C PRO A 49 -4.64 8.12 1.43
N ARG A 50 -3.58 8.10 0.60
CA ARG A 50 -2.82 9.30 0.22
C ARG A 50 -3.47 10.08 -0.92
N CYS A 51 -3.92 9.37 -1.96
CA CYS A 51 -4.38 9.98 -3.20
C CYS A 51 -5.80 9.56 -3.61
N ASN A 52 -6.48 8.78 -2.78
CA ASN A 52 -7.83 8.26 -3.02
C ASN A 52 -7.99 7.41 -4.29
N ASP A 53 -6.89 6.87 -4.80
CA ASP A 53 -6.85 6.08 -6.03
C ASP A 53 -7.03 4.57 -5.77
N GLY A 54 -7.72 3.87 -6.69
CA GLY A 54 -7.98 2.43 -6.61
C GLY A 54 -6.89 1.55 -7.23
N ASN A 55 -5.89 2.11 -7.90
CA ASN A 55 -4.78 1.37 -8.49
C ASN A 55 -3.73 1.02 -7.42
N THR A 56 -4.13 0.16 -6.49
CA THR A 56 -3.26 -0.39 -5.45
C THR A 56 -3.21 -1.90 -5.54
N ARG A 57 -2.10 -2.48 -5.09
CA ARG A 57 -1.93 -3.93 -4.96
C ARG A 57 -1.41 -4.26 -3.58
N SER A 58 -2.01 -5.26 -2.96
CA SER A 58 -1.47 -5.88 -1.75
C SER A 58 -0.20 -6.66 -2.05
N PHE A 59 0.65 -6.84 -1.05
CA PHE A 59 1.83 -7.68 -1.17
C PHE A 59 1.44 -9.14 -1.45
N GLN A 60 0.25 -9.57 -1.03
CA GLN A 60 -0.28 -10.88 -1.35
C GLN A 60 -0.60 -11.00 -2.85
N GLU A 61 -1.25 -9.99 -3.45
CA GLU A 61 -1.52 -9.97 -4.90
C GLU A 61 -0.24 -9.88 -5.74
N LEU A 62 0.83 -9.28 -5.22
CA LEU A 62 2.15 -9.32 -5.86
C LEU A 62 2.77 -10.72 -5.82
N LYS A 63 2.63 -11.41 -4.68
CA LYS A 63 3.06 -12.81 -4.53
C LYS A 63 2.33 -13.72 -5.51
N GLU A 64 1.01 -13.63 -5.55
CA GLU A 64 0.14 -14.44 -6.42
C GLU A 64 0.36 -14.14 -7.90
N GLY A 65 0.66 -12.88 -8.23
CA GLY A 65 0.99 -12.46 -9.59
C GLY A 65 2.42 -12.75 -10.05
N GLY A 66 3.22 -13.49 -9.27
CA GLY A 66 4.60 -13.86 -9.66
C GLY A 66 5.63 -12.73 -9.62
N ALA A 67 5.32 -11.59 -8.98
CA ALA A 67 6.20 -10.43 -8.90
C ALA A 67 7.19 -10.56 -7.71
N GLU A 68 7.93 -11.68 -7.64
CA GLU A 68 8.74 -12.04 -6.47
C GLU A 68 9.88 -11.06 -6.18
N SER A 69 10.59 -10.57 -7.20
CA SER A 69 11.69 -9.61 -7.05
C SER A 69 11.21 -8.28 -6.46
N SER A 70 10.11 -7.73 -7.01
CA SER A 70 9.46 -6.53 -6.50
C SER A 70 8.95 -6.73 -5.08
N LEU A 71 8.28 -7.86 -4.81
CA LEU A 71 7.78 -8.19 -3.48
C LEU A 71 8.92 -8.24 -2.45
N TRP A 72 10.04 -8.88 -2.77
CA TRP A 72 11.19 -8.97 -1.88
C TRP A 72 11.73 -7.59 -1.50
N GLY A 73 11.86 -6.68 -2.48
CA GLY A 73 12.28 -5.30 -2.25
C GLY A 73 11.31 -4.52 -1.35
N LEU A 74 10.01 -4.64 -1.61
CA LEU A 74 8.97 -3.98 -0.83
C LEU A 74 8.88 -4.51 0.61
N GLU A 75 8.98 -5.83 0.80
CA GLU A 75 9.03 -6.44 2.12
C GLU A 75 10.26 -5.98 2.91
N ARG A 76 11.42 -5.86 2.25
CA ARG A 76 12.64 -5.37 2.89
C ARG A 76 12.47 -3.93 3.37
N LEU A 77 11.85 -3.05 2.57
CA LEU A 77 11.52 -1.68 2.97
C LEU A 77 10.55 -1.65 4.16
N ALA A 78 9.45 -2.42 4.09
CA ALA A 78 8.47 -2.51 5.15
C ALA A 78 9.04 -3.03 6.48
N ARG A 79 10.04 -3.91 6.44
CA ARG A 79 10.75 -4.40 7.66
C ARG A 79 11.78 -3.42 8.20
N LYS A 80 12.43 -2.65 7.32
CA LYS A 80 13.51 -1.73 7.70
C LYS A 80 12.99 -0.49 8.44
N HIS A 81 11.75 -0.11 8.20
CA HIS A 81 11.14 1.11 8.73
C HIS A 81 10.03 0.81 9.75
N PRO A 82 9.80 1.69 10.75
CA PRO A 82 8.71 1.50 11.70
C PRO A 82 7.35 1.57 10.99
N ARG A 83 6.41 0.69 11.38
CA ARG A 83 5.06 0.61 10.76
C ARG A 83 4.35 1.97 10.69
N ASN A 84 4.51 2.81 11.71
CA ASN A 84 3.88 4.13 11.78
C ASN A 84 4.23 5.05 10.59
N GLN A 85 5.36 4.83 9.93
CA GLN A 85 5.74 5.58 8.71
C GLN A 85 4.83 5.24 7.51
N PHE A 86 4.19 4.08 7.53
CA PHE A 86 3.32 3.59 6.46
C PHE A 86 1.83 3.69 6.80
N ILE A 87 1.49 4.05 8.04
CA ILE A 87 0.11 4.35 8.43
C ILE A 87 -0.20 5.77 7.96
N VAL A 88 -0.99 5.86 6.91
CA VAL A 88 -1.38 7.13 6.31
C VAL A 88 -2.77 7.48 6.82
N LYS A 89 -2.90 8.68 7.38
CA LYS A 89 -4.22 9.24 7.68
C LYS A 89 -4.88 9.64 6.36
N PRO A 90 -6.14 9.25 6.11
CA PRO A 90 -6.83 9.68 4.90
C PRO A 90 -6.83 11.21 4.86
N THR A 91 -6.28 11.77 3.79
CA THR A 91 -6.47 13.20 3.52
C THR A 91 -7.95 13.37 3.24
N THR A 92 -8.66 14.00 4.18
CA THR A 92 -10.00 14.53 3.93
C THR A 92 -9.84 15.54 2.80
N GLN A 93 -9.96 15.11 1.54
CA GLN A 93 -10.21 16.03 0.46
C GLN A 93 -11.64 16.50 0.66
N THR A 94 -11.78 17.53 1.49
CA THR A 94 -12.89 18.47 1.40
C THR A 94 -12.81 19.04 0.00
N ASN A 95 -13.55 18.44 -0.94
CA ASN A 95 -13.88 19.11 -2.18
C ASN A 95 -14.75 20.30 -1.78
N SER A 96 -14.12 21.43 -1.47
CA SER A 96 -14.74 22.74 -1.52
C SER A 96 -15.00 23.03 -2.99
N ILE A 97 -16.14 22.55 -3.48
CA ILE A 97 -16.67 22.94 -4.78
C ILE A 97 -17.27 24.34 -4.54
N ASN A 98 -16.59 25.37 -5.04
CA ASN A 98 -17.20 26.68 -5.32
C ASN A 98 -17.90 26.64 -6.67
#